data_AF-A0A7X0HVG4-F1
#
_entry.id   AF-A0A7X0HVG4-F1
#
_cell.length_a   1.000
_cell.length_b   1.000
_cell.length_c   1.000
_cell.angle_alpha   90.00
_cell.angle_beta   90.00
_cell.angle_gamma   90.00
#
_symmetry.space_group_name_H-M   'P 1'
#
loop_
_entity.id
_entity.type
_entity.pdbx_description
1 polymer ?
#
loop_
_entity_poly.entity_id
_entity_poly.type
_entity_poly.pdbx_seq_one_letter_code
_entity_poly.pdbx_strand_id
1 'polypeptide(L)'
;MSEVEIQYVIHHMSHQKVKADKKWGQLQITPERIDRLIKVVQVNKQEYDYPSLYINILNRWKENDFSSAVSDHNKLWEIQAGNIGEAKRLLSPKEEKEYIEKYFE
;
A
#
# COMPACT_ATOMS: atom_id res chain seq x y z
N MET A 1 -4.32 10.73 -12.24
CA MET A 1 -4.75 9.98 -11.04
C MET A 1 -4.82 11.02 -9.95
N SER A 2 -5.95 11.13 -9.25
CA SER A 2 -6.07 12.01 -8.09
C SER A 2 -5.26 11.48 -6.92
N GLU A 3 -5.03 12.31 -5.91
CA GLU A 3 -4.33 11.87 -4.70
C GLU A 3 -5.11 10.78 -3.96
N VAL A 4 -6.43 10.91 -3.88
CA VAL A 4 -7.32 9.92 -3.27
C VAL A 4 -7.17 8.56 -3.96
N GLU A 5 -7.11 8.52 -5.29
CA GLU A 5 -6.86 7.29 -6.04
C GLU A 5 -5.48 6.69 -5.71
N ILE A 6 -4.43 7.51 -5.59
CA ILE A 6 -3.10 7.05 -5.17
C ILE A 6 -3.13 6.41 -3.78
N GLN A 7 -3.78 7.07 -2.82
CA GLN A 7 -3.92 6.56 -1.46
C GLN A 7 -4.59 5.19 -1.44
N TYR A 8 -5.73 5.04 -2.14
CA TYR A 8 -6.41 3.74 -2.24
C TYR A 8 -5.57 2.67 -2.91
N VAL A 9 -4.82 3.00 -3.97
CA VAL A 9 -3.97 2.02 -4.65
C VAL A 9 -2.87 1.51 -3.72
N ILE A 10 -2.13 2.41 -3.05
CA ILE A 10 -1.06 2.01 -2.13
C ILE A 10 -1.64 1.26 -0.92
N HIS A 11 -2.79 1.70 -0.40
CA HIS A 11 -3.45 1.05 0.73
C HIS A 11 -3.92 -0.37 0.39
N HIS A 12 -4.63 -0.55 -0.73
CA HIS A 12 -5.04 -1.88 -1.19
C HIS A 12 -3.87 -2.80 -1.53
N MET A 13 -2.75 -2.24 -2.00
CA MET A 13 -1.50 -2.99 -2.20
C MET A 13 -0.93 -3.50 -0.87
N SER A 14 -0.93 -2.67 0.17
CA SER A 14 -0.39 -3.05 1.49
C SER A 14 -1.14 -4.24 2.13
N HIS A 15 -2.39 -4.51 1.74
CA HIS A 15 -3.16 -5.65 2.21
C HIS A 15 -2.49 -7.02 1.93
N GLN A 16 -1.63 -7.12 0.92
CA GLN A 16 -0.82 -8.32 0.67
C GLN A 16 0.23 -8.57 1.78
N LYS A 17 0.63 -7.54 2.53
CA LYS A 17 1.74 -7.59 3.50
C LYS A 17 1.31 -7.54 4.96
N VAL A 18 0.09 -7.08 5.26
CA VAL A 18 -0.34 -6.82 6.66
C VAL A 18 -1.47 -7.73 7.12
N LYS A 19 -1.53 -8.01 8.42
CA LYS A 19 -2.71 -8.58 9.08
C LYS A 19 -3.59 -7.44 9.60
N ALA A 20 -4.87 -7.44 9.23
CA ALA A 20 -5.88 -6.51 9.72
C ALA A 20 -7.20 -7.27 9.91
N ASP A 21 -8.10 -6.76 10.76
CA ASP A 21 -9.38 -7.42 11.05
C ASP A 21 -10.32 -7.41 9.85
N LYS A 22 -10.29 -6.34 9.06
CA LYS A 22 -10.96 -6.23 7.76
C LYS A 22 -10.02 -5.57 6.75
N LYS A 23 -10.13 -5.98 5.50
CA LYS A 23 -9.40 -5.43 4.35
C LYS A 23 -10.41 -5.20 3.25
N TRP A 24 -10.56 -3.95 2.81
CA TRP A 24 -11.45 -3.60 1.70
C TRP A 24 -10.62 -3.32 0.46
N GLY A 25 -10.94 -3.97 -0.65
CA GLY A 25 -10.14 -3.88 -1.87
C GLY A 25 -8.86 -4.69 -1.84
N GLN A 26 -8.44 -5.15 -3.01
CA GLN A 26 -7.25 -5.97 -3.21
C GLN A 26 -6.56 -5.50 -4.49
N LEU A 27 -5.28 -5.17 -4.37
CA LEU A 27 -4.41 -4.93 -5.53
C LEU A 27 -3.08 -5.63 -5.27
N GLN A 28 -2.66 -6.48 -6.19
CA GLN A 28 -1.39 -7.17 -6.07
C GLN A 28 -0.21 -6.18 -6.04
N ILE A 29 0.81 -6.46 -5.25
CA ILE A 29 2.07 -5.72 -5.38
C ILE A 29 2.85 -6.31 -6.56
N THR A 30 3.18 -5.48 -7.56
CA THR A 30 4.09 -5.86 -8.66
C THR A 30 5.13 -4.76 -8.90
N PRO A 31 6.35 -5.12 -9.36
CA PRO A 31 7.39 -4.13 -9.67
C PRO A 31 6.92 -3.05 -10.65
N GLU A 32 6.21 -3.43 -11.71
CA GLU A 32 5.72 -2.51 -12.74
C GLU A 32 4.70 -1.52 -12.17
N ARG A 33 3.86 -1.98 -11.23
CA ARG A 33 2.88 -1.14 -10.55
C ARG A 33 3.57 -0.12 -9.65
N ILE A 34 4.55 -0.56 -8.87
CA ILE A 34 5.34 0.34 -8.02
C ILE A 34 6.01 1.43 -8.87
N ASP A 35 6.70 1.04 -9.95
CA ASP A 35 7.37 1.98 -10.85
C ASP A 35 6.40 2.98 -11.50
N ARG A 36 5.22 2.51 -11.90
CA ARG A 36 4.18 3.39 -12.46
C ARG A 36 3.69 4.39 -11.42
N LEU A 37 3.44 3.95 -10.18
CA LEU A 37 2.93 4.83 -9.11
C LEU A 37 3.97 5.88 -8.72
N ILE A 38 5.26 5.53 -8.66
CA ILE A 38 6.34 6.49 -8.42
C ILE A 38 6.29 7.61 -9.46
N LYS A 39 6.18 7.27 -10.75
CA LYS A 39 6.07 8.27 -11.84
C LYS A 39 4.83 9.14 -11.69
N VAL A 40 3.69 8.54 -11.38
CA VAL A 40 2.44 9.29 -11.17
C VAL A 40 2.57 10.29 -10.03
N VAL A 41 3.11 9.87 -8.88
CA VAL A 41 3.30 10.79 -7.73
C VAL A 41 4.32 11.88 -8.07
N GLN A 42 5.40 11.58 -8.80
CA GLN A 42 6.37 12.59 -9.23
C GLN A 42 5.77 13.66 -10.14
N VAL A 43 4.94 13.25 -11.11
CA VAL A 43 4.28 14.18 -12.05
C VAL A 43 3.28 15.10 -11.35
N ASN A 44 2.55 14.58 -10.35
CA ASN A 44 1.51 15.33 -9.64
C ASN A 44 1.99 15.89 -8.29
N LYS A 45 3.32 15.95 -8.06
CA LYS A 45 3.90 16.30 -6.75
C LYS A 45 3.45 17.67 -6.22
N GLN A 46 3.16 18.63 -7.09
CA GLN A 46 2.73 19.97 -6.67
C GLN A 46 1.23 20.03 -6.33
N GLU A 47 0.45 19.02 -6.71
CA GLU A 47 -1.00 18.96 -6.51
C GLU A 47 -1.40 18.09 -5.32
N TYR A 48 -0.48 17.27 -4.80
CA TYR A 48 -0.74 16.34 -3.71
C TYR A 48 -0.33 16.94 -2.36
N ASP A 49 -1.10 16.62 -1.33
CA ASP A 49 -0.84 17.00 0.06
C ASP A 49 0.31 16.18 0.67
N TYR A 50 0.41 14.88 0.34
CA TYR A 50 1.41 13.96 0.92
C TYR A 50 2.33 13.23 -0.09
N PRO A 51 2.83 13.88 -1.17
CA PRO A 51 3.59 13.21 -2.22
C PRO A 51 4.88 12.56 -1.69
N SER A 52 5.54 13.20 -0.72
CA SER A 52 6.76 12.68 -0.11
C SER A 52 6.50 11.39 0.67
N LEU A 53 5.35 11.26 1.34
CA LEU A 53 4.96 10.04 2.04
C LEU A 53 4.84 8.88 1.03
N TYR A 54 4.10 9.08 -0.06
CA TYR A 54 3.86 8.05 -1.06
C TYR A 54 5.16 7.61 -1.74
N ILE A 55 6.02 8.56 -2.13
CA ILE A 55 7.33 8.25 -2.73
C ILE A 55 8.20 7.44 -1.78
N ASN A 56 8.23 7.80 -0.50
CA ASN A 56 9.03 7.07 0.49
C ASN A 56 8.54 5.63 0.68
N ILE A 57 7.21 5.42 0.72
CA ILE A 57 6.62 4.07 0.78
C ILE A 57 7.01 3.27 -0.46
N LEU A 58 6.73 3.82 -1.65
CA LEU A 58 6.93 3.12 -2.92
C LEU A 58 8.40 2.81 -3.21
N ASN A 59 9.34 3.70 -2.83
CA ASN A 59 10.77 3.44 -2.98
C ASN A 59 11.26 2.29 -2.11
N ARG A 60 10.82 2.20 -0.84
CA ARG A 60 11.17 1.03 0.00
C ARG A 60 10.59 -0.26 -0.58
N TRP A 61 9.33 -0.23 -1.01
CA TRP A 61 8.69 -1.40 -1.62
C TRP A 61 9.37 -1.82 -2.93
N LYS A 62 9.88 -0.86 -3.71
CA LYS A 62 10.67 -1.12 -4.92
C LYS A 62 11.96 -1.90 -4.62
N GLU A 63 12.56 -1.65 -3.46
CA GLU A 63 13.74 -2.37 -2.97
C GLU A 63 13.38 -3.69 -2.27
N ASN A 64 12.12 -4.13 -2.35
CA ASN A 64 11.54 -5.25 -1.62
C ASN A 64 11.59 -5.11 -0.09
N ASP A 65 11.77 -3.89 0.43
CA ASP A 65 11.66 -3.61 1.85
C ASP A 65 10.20 -3.34 2.25
N PHE A 66 9.60 -4.36 2.86
CA PHE A 66 8.25 -4.30 3.44
C PHE A 66 8.27 -4.32 4.97
N SER A 67 9.43 -4.14 5.60
CA SER A 67 9.58 -4.16 7.07
C SER A 67 8.65 -3.15 7.76
N SER A 68 8.37 -2.03 7.08
CA SER A 68 7.52 -0.94 7.56
C SER A 68 6.07 -0.99 7.08
N ALA A 69 5.63 -2.06 6.38
CA ALA A 69 4.34 -2.09 5.69
C ALA A 69 3.13 -1.91 6.62
N VAL A 70 3.21 -2.30 7.89
CA VAL A 70 2.17 -2.03 8.90
C VAL A 70 2.01 -0.53 9.11
N SER A 71 3.12 0.19 9.32
CA SER A 71 3.09 1.64 9.51
C SER A 71 2.69 2.37 8.22
N ASP A 72 3.07 1.85 7.06
CA ASP A 72 2.72 2.41 5.76
C ASP A 72 1.22 2.29 5.48
N HIS A 73 0.65 1.11 5.78
CA HIS A 73 -0.79 0.89 5.75
C HIS A 73 -1.50 1.86 6.70
N ASN A 74 -1.07 1.93 7.97
CA ASN A 74 -1.80 2.69 8.98
C ASN A 74 -1.75 4.21 8.75
N LYS A 75 -0.68 4.75 8.16
CA LYS A 75 -0.64 6.16 7.73
C LYS A 75 -1.70 6.46 6.67
N LEU A 76 -1.87 5.57 5.68
CA LEU A 76 -2.90 5.75 4.64
C LEU A 76 -4.31 5.56 5.21
N TRP A 77 -4.48 4.56 6.08
CA TRP A 77 -5.72 4.32 6.80
C TRP A 77 -6.14 5.54 7.65
N GLU A 78 -5.20 6.19 8.33
CA GLU A 78 -5.43 7.41 9.11
C GLU A 78 -5.80 8.59 8.21
N ILE A 79 -5.07 8.81 7.10
CA ILE A 79 -5.39 9.85 6.11
C ILE A 79 -6.82 9.66 5.53
N GLN A 80 -7.24 8.40 5.35
CA GLN A 80 -8.57 8.05 4.87
C GLN A 80 -9.65 8.09 5.98
N ALA A 81 -9.32 8.55 7.19
CA ALA A 81 -10.20 8.58 8.36
C ALA A 81 -10.83 7.20 8.66
N GLY A 82 -10.04 6.15 8.53
CA GLY A 82 -10.46 4.78 8.80
C GLY A 82 -10.82 4.56 10.27
N ASN A 83 -11.84 3.73 10.52
CA ASN A 83 -12.28 3.36 11.88
C ASN A 83 -12.15 1.85 12.16
N ILE A 84 -12.03 1.04 11.11
CA ILE A 84 -11.90 -0.43 11.17
C ILE A 84 -10.83 -0.82 10.16
N GLY A 85 -10.11 -1.91 10.42
CA GLY A 85 -9.13 -2.45 9.47
C GLY A 85 -7.71 -1.93 9.68
N GLU A 86 -7.39 -1.35 10.82
CA GLU A 86 -6.01 -1.05 11.21
C GLU A 86 -5.13 -2.31 11.16
N ALA A 87 -3.92 -2.18 10.65
CA ALA A 87 -2.96 -3.27 10.56
C ALA A 87 -2.29 -3.53 11.93
N LYS A 88 -2.24 -4.80 12.31
CA LYS A 88 -1.71 -5.27 13.62
C LYS A 88 -0.28 -5.79 13.54
N ARG A 89 0.08 -6.44 12.43
CA ARG A 89 1.41 -7.02 12.19
C ARG A 89 1.62 -7.31 10.72
N LEU A 90 2.86 -7.65 10.35
CA LEU A 90 3.16 -8.24 9.05
C LEU A 90 2.55 -9.65 8.93
N LEU A 91 2.19 -10.03 7.72
CA LEU A 91 1.90 -11.42 7.38
C LEU A 91 3.19 -12.23 7.43
N SER A 92 3.08 -13.49 7.84
CA SER A 92 4.13 -14.48 7.59
C SER A 92 4.22 -14.79 6.10
N PRO A 93 5.34 -15.36 5.61
CA PRO A 93 5.46 -15.77 4.20
C PRO A 93 4.34 -16.72 3.75
N LYS A 94 3.88 -17.61 4.64
CA LYS A 94 2.76 -18.51 4.37
C LYS A 94 1.44 -17.76 4.22
N GLU A 95 1.12 -16.84 5.12
CA GLU A 95 -0.10 -16.04 5.05
C GLU A 95 -0.11 -15.11 3.83
N GLU A 96 1.05 -14.56 3.44
CA GLU A 96 1.15 -13.77 2.20
C GLU A 96 0.89 -14.65 0.97
N LYS A 97 1.49 -15.86 0.92
CA LYS A 97 1.25 -16.80 -0.18
C LYS A 97 -0.23 -17.16 -0.31
N GLU A 98 -0.87 -17.53 0.80
CA GLU A 98 -2.31 -17.82 0.85
C GLU A 98 -3.17 -16.62 0.41
N TYR A 99 -2.73 -15.39 0.74
CA TYR A 99 -3.40 -14.18 0.28
C TYR A 99 -3.29 -13.99 -1.24
N ILE A 100 -2.10 -14.21 -1.81
CA ILE A 100 -1.88 -14.09 -3.24
C ILE A 100 -2.69 -15.14 -4.01
N GLU A 101 -2.62 -16.40 -3.59
CA GLU A 101 -3.38 -17.52 -4.17
C GLU A 101 -4.90 -17.27 -4.11
N LYS A 102 -5.39 -16.65 -3.03
CA LYS A 102 -6.84 -16.40 -2.88
C LYS A 102 -7.38 -15.32 -3.82
N TYR A 103 -6.59 -14.30 -4.15
CA TYR A 103 -7.10 -13.08 -4.80
C TYR A 103 -6.54 -12.84 -6.20
N PHE A 104 -5.45 -13.49 -6.59
CA PHE A 104 -4.74 -13.20 -7.84
C PHE A 104 -4.37 -14.44 -8.66
N GLU A 105 -4.74 -15.65 -8.22
CA GLU A 105 -4.60 -16.93 -8.95
C GLU A 105 -5.97 -17.63 -9.05
#